data_AF-A0A662IA74-F1
#
_entry.id   AF-A0A662IA74-F1
#
_cell.length_a   1.000
_cell.length_b   1.000
_cell.length_c   1.000
_cell.angle_alpha   90.00
_cell.angle_beta   90.00
_cell.angle_gamma   90.00
#
_symmetry.space_group_name_H-M   'P 1'
#
loop_
_entity.id
_entity.type
_entity.pdbx_description
1 polymer ?
#
loop_
_entity_poly.entity_id
_entity_poly.type
_entity_poly.pdbx_seq_one_letter_code
_entity_poly.pdbx_strand_id
1 'polypeptide(L)'
;MTPRRRGAPGLKVTSLPYEVKVYLNNQVLIPASLVRALGLRNARAVRVTLEYGGEEFSLEARLLRTRYTDSRQFTIPRSIREKYGVVPGAIVKVKKIEPLEEG
;
A
#
# COMPACT_ATOMS: atom_id res chain seq x y z
N MET A 1 19.68 -12.13 -31.13
CA MET A 1 19.64 -12.94 -29.89
C MET A 1 19.08 -12.09 -28.77
N THR A 2 17.83 -12.31 -28.36
CA THR A 2 17.16 -11.55 -27.30
C THR A 2 17.46 -12.18 -25.95
N PRO A 3 18.01 -11.46 -24.95
CA PRO A 3 18.26 -12.07 -23.66
C PRO A 3 16.94 -12.37 -22.95
N ARG A 4 16.79 -13.65 -22.62
CA ARG A 4 15.76 -14.24 -21.77
C ARG A 4 15.65 -13.47 -20.45
N ARG A 5 14.57 -12.71 -20.26
CA ARG A 5 14.21 -12.15 -18.96
C ARG A 5 13.74 -13.28 -18.04
N ARG A 6 14.67 -13.81 -17.24
CA ARG A 6 14.36 -14.57 -16.02
C ARG A 6 13.90 -13.59 -14.95
N GLY A 7 12.73 -13.87 -14.39
CA GLY A 7 12.11 -13.10 -13.31
C GLY A 7 10.63 -13.00 -13.59
N ALA A 8 9.82 -13.74 -12.82
CA ALA A 8 8.36 -13.66 -12.88
C ALA A 8 7.91 -12.19 -12.97
N PRO A 9 6.89 -11.85 -13.78
CA PRO A 9 6.42 -10.47 -13.88
C PRO A 9 5.97 -10.03 -12.48
N GLY A 10 6.85 -9.33 -11.76
CA GLY A 10 6.49 -8.73 -10.48
C GLY A 10 5.25 -7.91 -10.74
N LEU A 11 4.20 -8.12 -9.94
CA LEU A 11 2.89 -7.48 -10.11
C LEU A 11 3.12 -6.01 -10.52
N LYS A 12 2.87 -5.70 -11.79
CA LYS A 12 3.07 -4.37 -12.36
C LYS A 12 1.89 -3.47 -11.96
N VAL A 13 1.64 -3.38 -10.67
CA VAL A 13 0.68 -2.43 -10.12
C VAL A 13 1.37 -1.07 -10.15
N THR A 14 1.09 -0.34 -11.24
CA THR A 14 1.59 1.03 -11.49
C THR A 14 0.46 2.06 -11.42
N SER A 15 -0.79 1.60 -11.27
CA SER A 15 -1.97 2.45 -11.21
C SER A 15 -2.87 2.04 -10.06
N LEU A 16 -3.56 3.04 -9.52
CA LEU A 16 -4.70 2.89 -8.64
C LEU A 16 -5.99 2.80 -9.49
N PRO A 17 -7.06 2.14 -9.02
CA PRO A 17 -7.11 1.38 -7.78
C PRO A 17 -6.49 -0.02 -7.89
N TYR A 18 -6.03 -0.58 -6.77
CA TYR A 18 -5.56 -1.96 -6.70
C TYR A 18 -6.05 -2.65 -5.43
N GLU A 19 -6.19 -3.97 -5.49
CA GLU A 19 -6.59 -4.78 -4.33
C GLU A 19 -5.36 -5.38 -3.65
N VAL A 20 -5.37 -5.37 -2.32
CA VAL A 20 -4.27 -5.88 -1.51
C VAL A 20 -4.78 -6.58 -0.28
N LYS A 21 -4.11 -7.68 0.09
CA LYS A 21 -4.41 -8.41 1.30
C LYS A 21 -3.79 -7.72 2.51
N VAL A 22 -4.58 -7.51 3.55
CA VAL A 22 -4.11 -7.05 4.85
C VAL A 22 -3.34 -8.21 5.51
N TYR A 23 -2.08 -8.00 5.85
CA TYR A 23 -1.26 -9.00 6.54
C TYR A 23 -1.73 -9.20 7.98
N LEU A 24 -1.34 -10.34 8.58
CA LEU A 24 -1.67 -10.69 9.97
C LEU A 24 -1.28 -9.60 10.99
N ASN A 25 -0.20 -8.88 10.72
CA ASN A 25 0.24 -7.75 11.54
C ASN A 25 -0.55 -6.44 11.31
N ASN A 26 -1.70 -6.50 10.62
CA ASN A 26 -2.51 -5.36 10.22
C ASN A 26 -1.76 -4.37 9.32
N GLN A 27 -0.74 -4.88 8.65
CA GLN A 27 0.09 -4.13 7.72
C GLN A 27 -0.36 -4.38 6.31
N VAL A 28 -0.25 -3.36 5.49
CA VAL A 28 -0.51 -3.42 4.05
C VAL A 28 0.78 -3.12 3.33
N LEU A 29 1.14 -4.00 2.40
CA LEU A 29 2.32 -3.84 1.57
C LEU A 29 1.98 -2.99 0.35
N ILE A 30 2.75 -1.93 0.16
CA ILE A 30 2.80 -1.15 -1.07
C ILE A 30 3.94 -1.70 -1.93
N PRO A 31 3.66 -2.24 -3.12
CA PRO A 31 4.71 -2.76 -3.99
C PRO A 31 5.67 -1.64 -4.42
N ALA A 32 6.95 -1.98 -4.54
CA ALA A 32 8.01 -1.06 -4.97
C ALA A 32 7.68 -0.30 -6.27
N SER A 33 7.03 -0.97 -7.22
CA SER A 33 6.57 -0.38 -8.49
C SER A 33 5.63 0.80 -8.25
N LEU A 34 4.69 0.67 -7.31
CA LEU A 34 3.72 1.71 -6.99
C LEU A 34 4.35 2.83 -6.16
N VAL A 35 5.25 2.48 -5.22
CA VAL A 35 6.05 3.47 -4.48
C VAL A 35 6.85 4.36 -5.42
N ARG A 36 7.47 3.78 -6.45
CA ARG A 36 8.21 4.52 -7.47
C ARG A 36 7.30 5.37 -8.36
N ALA A 37 6.17 4.81 -8.79
CA ALA A 37 5.20 5.53 -9.64
C ALA A 37 4.58 6.74 -8.94
N LEU A 38 4.30 6.62 -7.64
CA LEU A 38 3.71 7.68 -6.82
C LEU A 38 4.74 8.62 -6.18
N GLY A 39 6.03 8.46 -6.48
CA GLY A 39 7.09 9.30 -5.89
C GLY A 39 7.26 9.13 -4.38
N LEU A 40 6.70 8.08 -3.79
CA LEU A 40 6.66 7.90 -2.33
C LEU A 40 8.04 7.57 -1.73
N ARG A 41 9.11 7.40 -2.51
CA ARG A 41 10.44 6.97 -2.03
C ARG A 41 11.00 7.72 -0.83
N ASN A 42 10.71 9.01 -0.71
CA ASN A 42 11.19 9.86 0.38
C ASN A 42 10.08 10.25 1.38
N ALA A 43 8.82 9.90 1.13
CA ALA A 43 7.71 10.21 2.04
C ALA A 43 7.92 9.53 3.40
N ARG A 44 7.52 10.16 4.50
CA ARG A 44 7.52 9.53 5.84
C ARG A 44 6.14 9.01 6.21
N ALA A 45 5.10 9.72 5.78
CA ALA A 45 3.72 9.37 5.94
C ALA A 45 2.97 9.48 4.61
N VAL A 46 1.85 8.80 4.51
CA VAL A 46 0.90 8.92 3.41
C VAL A 46 -0.51 8.98 3.93
N ARG A 47 -1.34 9.70 3.20
CA ARG A 47 -2.78 9.58 3.27
C ARG A 47 -3.22 8.53 2.24
N VAL A 48 -3.83 7.46 2.70
CA VAL A 48 -4.32 6.37 1.86
C VAL A 48 -5.83 6.32 1.93
N THR A 49 -6.48 6.35 0.78
CA THR A 49 -7.92 6.10 0.66
C THR A 49 -8.13 4.65 0.28
N LEU A 50 -8.79 3.91 1.17
CA LEU A 50 -9.14 2.51 1.04
C LEU A 50 -10.65 2.37 0.90
N GLU A 51 -11.08 1.32 0.19
CA GLU A 51 -12.46 0.88 0.10
C GLU A 51 -12.55 -0.56 0.60
N TYR A 52 -13.47 -0.81 1.52
CA TYR A 52 -13.75 -2.14 2.07
C TYR A 52 -15.24 -2.29 2.38
N GLY A 53 -15.85 -3.39 1.95
CA GLY A 53 -17.26 -3.67 2.24
C GLY A 53 -18.26 -2.65 1.66
N GLY A 54 -17.87 -1.88 0.64
CA GLY A 54 -18.67 -0.80 0.06
C GLY A 54 -18.51 0.56 0.75
N GLU A 55 -17.69 0.64 1.80
CA GLU A 55 -17.36 1.91 2.46
C GLU A 55 -15.97 2.39 2.04
N GLU A 56 -15.87 3.67 1.69
CA GLU A 56 -14.60 4.34 1.38
C GLU A 56 -14.13 5.17 2.58
N PHE A 57 -12.86 5.03 2.93
CA PHE A 57 -12.26 5.73 4.06
C PHE A 57 -10.83 6.11 3.79
N SER A 58 -10.45 7.28 4.29
CA SER A 58 -9.08 7.78 4.23
C SER A 58 -8.41 7.64 5.58
N LEU A 59 -7.17 7.19 5.58
CA LEU A 59 -6.35 7.07 6.79
C LEU A 59 -4.96 7.61 6.54
N GLU A 60 -4.38 8.19 7.57
CA GLU A 60 -3.00 8.65 7.55
C GLU A 60 -2.14 7.59 8.25
N ALA A 61 -1.13 7.10 7.54
CA ALA A 61 -0.25 6.09 8.07
C ALA A 61 1.21 6.38 7.74
N ARG A 62 2.07 6.04 8.69
CA ARG A 62 3.53 6.10 8.50
C ARG A 62 3.98 4.96 7.60
N LEU A 63 4.88 5.27 6.68
CA LEU A 63 5.47 4.29 5.79
C LEU A 63 6.72 3.70 6.42
N LEU A 64 6.64 2.41 6.67
CA LEU A 64 7.76 1.59 7.11
C LEU A 64 8.63 1.27 5.89
N ARG A 65 9.89 1.64 5.99
CA ARG A 65 10.90 1.38 4.96
C ARG A 65 11.43 -0.03 5.13
N THR A 66 11.55 -0.76 4.03
CA THR A 66 12.20 -2.08 4.02
C THR A 66 13.67 -1.94 3.62
N ARG A 67 14.55 -2.81 4.15
CA ARG A 67 16.01 -2.67 4.03
C ARG A 67 16.55 -2.97 2.63
N TYR A 68 15.89 -3.85 1.87
CA TYR A 68 16.39 -4.41 0.61
C TYR A 68 15.52 -4.10 -0.62
N THR A 69 14.39 -3.40 -0.46
CA THR A 69 13.50 -3.06 -1.57
C THR A 69 12.90 -1.67 -1.37
N ASP A 70 12.51 -1.04 -2.47
CA ASP A 70 11.74 0.21 -2.44
C ASP A 70 10.28 -0.04 -1.96
N SER A 71 9.88 -1.29 -1.71
CA SER A 71 8.56 -1.58 -1.15
C SER A 71 8.41 -0.95 0.23
N ARG A 72 7.19 -0.50 0.51
CA ARG A 72 6.84 0.13 1.77
C ARG A 72 5.68 -0.58 2.41
N GLN A 73 5.61 -0.52 3.73
CA GLN A 73 4.48 -1.07 4.47
C GLN A 73 3.84 0.03 5.30
N PHE A 74 2.53 -0.02 5.48
CA PHE A 74 1.85 0.84 6.42
C PHE A 74 0.93 0.01 7.30
N THR A 75 0.74 0.46 8.52
CA THR A 75 -0.14 -0.22 9.49
C THR A 75 -1.50 0.45 9.48
N ILE A 76 -2.57 -0.34 9.40
CA ILE A 76 -3.93 0.17 9.57
C ILE A 76 -4.18 0.37 11.08
N PRO A 77 -4.45 1.61 11.53
CA PRO A 77 -4.68 1.89 12.95
C PRO A 77 -5.91 1.15 13.46
N ARG A 78 -5.90 0.81 14.75
CA ARG A 78 -6.97 0.03 15.39
C ARG A 78 -8.35 0.68 15.24
N SER A 79 -8.44 2.01 15.41
CA SER A 79 -9.70 2.76 15.26
C SER A 79 -10.36 2.57 13.90
N ILE A 80 -9.58 2.49 12.82
CA ILE A 80 -10.12 2.26 11.46
C ILE A 80 -10.57 0.81 11.32
N ARG A 81 -9.79 -0.15 11.83
CA ARG A 81 -10.16 -1.57 11.78
C ARG A 81 -11.47 -1.85 12.52
N GLU A 82 -11.63 -1.30 13.71
CA GLU A 82 -12.85 -1.47 14.51
C GLU A 82 -14.04 -0.75 13.88
N LYS A 83 -13.83 0.44 13.30
CA LYS A 83 -14.89 1.22 12.65
C LYS A 83 -15.44 0.56 11.39
N TYR A 84 -14.56 0.00 10.55
CA TYR A 84 -14.93 -0.57 9.25
C TYR A 84 -14.92 -2.11 9.22
N GLY A 85 -14.65 -2.76 10.36
CA GLY A 85 -14.59 -4.23 10.45
C GLY A 85 -13.46 -4.87 9.64
N VAL A 86 -12.34 -4.16 9.44
CA VAL A 86 -11.21 -4.68 8.64
C VAL A 86 -10.42 -5.69 9.46
N VAL A 87 -10.47 -6.96 9.05
CA VAL A 87 -9.76 -8.07 9.69
C VAL A 87 -8.44 -8.41 8.97
N PRO A 88 -7.42 -8.91 9.69
CA PRO A 88 -6.24 -9.46 9.05
C PRO A 88 -6.63 -10.61 8.11
N GLY A 89 -6.06 -10.60 6.90
CA GLY A 89 -6.42 -11.52 5.83
C GLY A 89 -7.52 -11.02 4.90
N ALA A 90 -8.22 -9.93 5.25
CA ALA A 90 -9.15 -9.26 4.36
C ALA A 90 -8.46 -8.67 3.14
N ILE A 91 -9.21 -8.54 2.04
CA ILE A 91 -8.78 -7.87 0.82
C ILE A 91 -9.37 -6.47 0.85
N VAL A 92 -8.51 -5.45 0.82
CA VAL A 92 -8.91 -4.04 0.77
C VAL A 92 -8.54 -3.46 -0.59
N LYS A 93 -9.35 -2.53 -1.09
CA LYS A 93 -9.09 -1.87 -2.36
C LYS A 93 -8.52 -0.49 -2.11
N VAL A 94 -7.27 -0.29 -2.51
CA VAL A 94 -6.61 1.00 -2.40
C VAL A 94 -7.03 1.86 -3.58
N LYS A 95 -7.78 2.92 -3.30
CA LYS A 95 -8.30 3.88 -4.30
C LYS A 95 -7.33 5.02 -4.55
N LYS A 96 -6.72 5.56 -3.49
CA LYS A 96 -5.83 6.72 -3.59
C LYS A 96 -4.70 6.61 -2.57
N ILE A 97 -3.50 7.08 -2.94
CA ILE A 97 -2.38 7.22 -2.02
C ILE A 97 -1.71 8.55 -2.31
N GLU A 98 -1.58 9.39 -1.30
CA GLU A 98 -0.99 10.72 -1.38
C GLU A 98 0.12 10.86 -0.34
N PRO A 99 1.33 11.34 -0.70
CA PRO A 99 2.36 11.65 0.29
C PRO A 99 1.90 12.76 1.22
N LEU A 100 2.07 12.55 2.53
CA LEU A 100 2.04 13.63 3.51
C LEU A 100 3.49 14.10 3.65
N GLU A 101 3.85 15.12 2.86
CA GLU A 101 5.10 15.83 3.04
C GLU A 101 4.93 16.79 4.23
N GLU A 102 5.77 16.67 5.25
CA GLU A 102 6.11 17.84 6.06
C GLU A 102 7.22 18.55 5.29
N GLY A 103 6.87 19.69 4.68
CA GLY A 103 7.83 20.59 4.05
C GLY A 103 8.81 21.18 5.04
#